data_AF-A0A5N7UCR8-F1
#
_entry.id   AF-A0A5N7UCR8-F1
#
_cell.length_a   1.000
_cell.length_b   1.000
_cell.length_c   1.000
_cell.angle_alpha   90.00
_cell.angle_beta   90.00
_cell.angle_gamma   90.00
#
_symmetry.space_group_name_H-M   'P 1'
#
loop_
_entity.id
_entity.type
_entity.pdbx_description
1 polymer ?
#
loop_
_entity_poly.entity_id
_entity_poly.type
_entity_poly.pdbx_seq_one_letter_code
_entity_poly.pdbx_strand_id
1 'polypeptide(L)'
;MDRLDKISNIIFAISTFILTLFIFIYTNNKDNRKEENVKKIDFLKVLLLENNSDKFLNFYEQILNLILSRKNNTLLDSEKSILLELINDEHKSFRLKFYDLILPFNAEIYRRIKSASDDLINEITIKVFDPSINYFDENYIDVIERKILQSRTEVLKIILKI
;
A
#
# COMPACT_ATOMS: atom_id res chain seq x y z
N MET A 1 -53.15 -21.88 38.34
CA MET A 1 -51.75 -21.82 37.87
C MET A 1 -51.71 -21.73 36.34
N ASP A 2 -52.47 -22.55 35.61
CA ASP A 2 -52.50 -22.60 34.12
C ASP A 2 -52.60 -21.28 33.34
N ARG A 3 -53.32 -20.26 33.84
CA ARG A 3 -53.43 -18.97 33.14
C ARG A 3 -52.15 -18.14 33.26
N LEU A 4 -51.44 -18.21 34.39
CA LEU A 4 -50.18 -17.50 34.61
C LEU A 4 -49.07 -18.14 33.77
N ASP A 5 -49.03 -19.46 33.69
CA ASP A 5 -48.05 -20.20 32.87
C ASP A 5 -48.23 -19.92 31.38
N LYS A 6 -49.48 -19.84 30.90
CA LYS A 6 -49.78 -19.44 29.51
C LYS A 6 -49.35 -18.01 29.20
N ILE A 7 -49.61 -17.06 30.11
CA ILE A 7 -49.18 -15.65 29.94
C ILE A 7 -47.65 -15.56 29.92
N SER A 8 -46.96 -16.28 30.80
CA SER A 8 -45.50 -16.31 30.84
C SER A 8 -44.91 -16.89 29.54
N ASN A 9 -45.49 -17.98 29.01
CA ASN A 9 -45.06 -18.57 27.74
C ASN A 9 -45.27 -17.62 26.54
N ILE A 10 -46.35 -16.83 26.54
CA ILE A 10 -46.59 -15.81 25.52
C ILE A 10 -45.51 -14.71 25.59
N ILE A 11 -45.18 -14.24 26.79
CA ILE A 11 -44.13 -13.24 27.00
C ILE A 11 -42.77 -13.80 26.55
N PHE A 12 -42.44 -15.03 26.93
CA PHE A 12 -41.20 -15.70 26.51
C PHE A 12 -41.11 -15.84 24.99
N ALA A 13 -42.21 -16.21 24.32
CA ALA A 13 -42.25 -16.31 22.87
C ALA A 13 -42.02 -14.95 22.20
N ILE A 14 -42.64 -13.88 22.70
CA ILE A 14 -42.45 -12.51 22.19
C ILE A 14 -41.00 -12.04 22.40
N SER A 15 -40.42 -12.25 23.58
CA SER A 15 -39.04 -11.88 23.86
C SER A 15 -38.06 -12.65 22.97
N THR A 16 -38.27 -13.94 22.79
CA THR A 16 -37.44 -14.78 21.91
C THR A 16 -37.54 -14.33 20.46
N PHE A 17 -38.75 -13.97 20.01
CA PHE A 17 -38.99 -13.45 18.67
C PHE A 17 -38.25 -12.12 18.43
N ILE A 18 -38.35 -11.17 19.37
CA ILE A 18 -37.64 -9.88 19.30
C ILE A 18 -36.12 -10.09 19.26
N LEU A 19 -35.59 -10.97 20.12
CA LEU A 19 -34.16 -11.25 20.18
C LEU A 19 -33.64 -11.89 18.89
N THR A 20 -34.42 -12.81 18.33
CA THR A 20 -34.11 -13.46 17.04
C THR A 20 -34.11 -12.44 15.91
N LEU A 21 -35.10 -11.54 15.88
CA LEU A 21 -35.17 -10.46 14.88
C LEU A 21 -33.96 -9.51 14.97
N PHE A 22 -33.56 -9.16 16.20
CA PHE A 22 -32.39 -8.33 16.44
C PHE A 22 -31.10 -9.00 15.94
N ILE A 23 -30.89 -10.28 16.28
CA ILE A 23 -29.74 -11.06 15.81
C ILE A 23 -29.73 -11.14 14.28
N PHE A 24 -30.88 -11.36 13.66
CA PHE A 24 -31.01 -11.44 12.21
C PHE A 24 -30.60 -10.12 11.53
N ILE A 25 -31.13 -8.98 11.97
CA ILE A 25 -30.79 -7.66 11.42
C ILE A 25 -29.31 -7.35 11.62
N TYR A 26 -28.77 -7.62 12.82
CA TYR A 26 -27.37 -7.38 13.11
C TYR A 26 -26.44 -8.24 12.24
N THR A 27 -26.78 -9.53 12.07
CA THR A 27 -26.01 -10.48 11.26
C THR A 27 -26.07 -10.11 9.78
N ASN A 28 -27.27 -9.81 9.26
CA ASN A 28 -27.46 -9.40 7.87
C ASN A 28 -26.70 -8.11 7.54
N ASN A 29 -26.74 -7.11 8.42
CA ASN A 29 -25.97 -5.88 8.25
C ASN A 29 -24.46 -6.12 8.31
N LYS A 30 -24.01 -7.03 9.19
CA LYS A 30 -22.59 -7.41 9.28
C LYS A 30 -22.11 -8.12 8.03
N ASP A 31 -22.92 -9.02 7.47
CA ASP A 31 -22.56 -9.78 6.29
C ASP A 31 -22.61 -8.93 5.01
N ASN A 32 -23.58 -8.02 4.87
CA ASN A 32 -23.60 -7.03 3.79
C ASN A 32 -22.35 -6.14 3.78
N ARG A 33 -21.89 -5.68 4.97
CA ARG A 33 -20.65 -4.90 5.09
C ARG A 33 -19.41 -5.71 4.71
N LYS A 34 -19.36 -6.99 5.06
CA LYS A 34 -18.26 -7.87 4.64
C LYS A 34 -18.26 -8.04 3.12
N GLU A 35 -19.42 -8.27 2.52
CA GLU A 35 -19.56 -8.44 1.08
C GLU A 35 -19.15 -7.18 0.30
N GLU A 36 -19.55 -5.99 0.77
CA GLU A 36 -19.07 -4.73 0.20
C GLU A 36 -17.56 -4.56 0.32
N ASN A 37 -16.96 -4.93 1.45
CA ASN A 37 -15.51 -4.84 1.64
C ASN A 37 -14.76 -5.81 0.73
N VAL A 38 -15.28 -7.03 0.54
CA VAL A 38 -14.71 -8.01 -0.40
C VAL A 38 -14.76 -7.45 -1.82
N LYS A 39 -15.90 -6.90 -2.26
CA LYS A 39 -16.03 -6.27 -3.58
C LYS A 39 -15.07 -5.09 -3.78
N LYS A 40 -14.87 -4.25 -2.76
CA LYS A 40 -13.90 -3.14 -2.79
C LYS A 40 -12.47 -3.65 -2.92
N ILE A 41 -12.13 -4.73 -2.22
CA ILE A 41 -10.81 -5.36 -2.29
C ILE A 41 -10.57 -5.98 -3.66
N ASP A 42 -11.55 -6.69 -4.22
CA ASP A 42 -11.45 -7.29 -5.55
C ASP A 42 -11.32 -6.22 -6.63
N PHE A 43 -12.08 -5.14 -6.53
CA PHE A 43 -11.95 -3.98 -7.41
C PHE A 43 -10.57 -3.33 -7.30
N LEU A 44 -10.03 -3.21 -6.09
CA LEU A 44 -8.68 -2.70 -5.86
C LEU A 44 -7.61 -3.62 -6.49
N LYS A 45 -7.77 -4.94 -6.39
CA LYS A 45 -6.87 -5.91 -7.02
C LYS A 45 -6.86 -5.75 -8.54
N VAL A 46 -8.02 -5.65 -9.16
CA VAL A 46 -8.17 -5.39 -10.61
C VAL A 46 -7.52 -4.05 -10.98
N LEU A 47 -7.86 -2.98 -10.28
CA LEU A 47 -7.35 -1.65 -10.58
C LEU A 47 -5.81 -1.57 -10.46
N LEU A 48 -5.23 -2.21 -9.44
CA LEU A 48 -3.79 -2.15 -9.20
C LEU A 48 -2.99 -3.12 -10.05
N LEU A 49 -3.40 -4.40 -10.09
CA LEU A 49 -2.60 -5.46 -10.70
C LEU A 49 -2.83 -5.57 -12.21
N GLU A 50 -4.06 -5.35 -12.68
CA GLU A 50 -4.35 -5.49 -14.11
C GLU A 50 -4.07 -4.19 -14.87
N ASN A 51 -4.43 -3.03 -14.30
CA ASN A 51 -4.36 -1.76 -15.04
C ASN A 51 -3.11 -0.91 -14.73
N ASN A 52 -2.46 -1.11 -13.58
CA ASN A 52 -1.39 -0.21 -13.12
C ASN A 52 -0.10 -0.94 -12.68
N SER A 53 0.00 -2.25 -12.91
CA SER A 53 1.20 -3.05 -12.59
C SER A 53 2.42 -2.57 -13.37
N ASP A 54 2.25 -2.18 -14.63
CA ASP A 54 3.31 -1.56 -15.43
C ASP A 54 3.82 -0.26 -14.81
N LYS A 55 2.94 0.55 -14.21
CA LYS A 55 3.35 1.80 -13.54
C LYS A 55 4.14 1.51 -12.28
N PHE A 56 3.75 0.47 -11.55
CA PHE A 56 4.50 -0.02 -10.41
C PHE A 56 5.89 -0.51 -10.80
N LEU A 57 6.01 -1.37 -11.81
CA LEU A 57 7.31 -1.88 -12.26
C LEU A 57 8.19 -0.77 -12.83
N ASN A 58 7.64 0.09 -13.68
CA ASN A 58 8.37 1.20 -14.27
C ASN A 58 9.00 2.12 -13.23
N PHE A 59 8.32 2.42 -12.13
CA PHE A 59 8.89 3.27 -11.07
C PHE A 59 10.24 2.73 -10.56
N TYR A 60 10.30 1.44 -10.21
CA TYR A 60 11.53 0.83 -9.71
C TYR A 60 12.60 0.69 -10.79
N GLU A 61 12.21 0.36 -12.02
CA GLU A 61 13.13 0.26 -13.15
C GLU A 61 13.74 1.62 -13.51
N GLN A 62 12.94 2.69 -13.54
CA GLN A 62 13.43 4.04 -13.84
C GLN A 62 14.41 4.54 -12.77
N ILE A 63 14.10 4.37 -11.48
CA ILE A 63 15.04 4.71 -10.41
C ILE A 63 16.35 3.94 -10.57
N LEU A 64 16.27 2.63 -10.80
CA LEU A 64 17.47 1.80 -10.96
C LEU A 64 18.30 2.26 -12.17
N ASN A 65 17.66 2.52 -13.31
CA ASN A 65 18.34 3.00 -14.52
C ASN A 65 19.00 4.36 -14.32
N LEU A 66 18.31 5.30 -13.64
CA LEU A 66 18.88 6.62 -13.32
C LEU A 66 20.17 6.48 -12.50
N ILE A 67 20.18 5.60 -11.52
CA ILE A 67 21.34 5.38 -10.64
C ILE A 67 22.46 4.63 -11.38
N LEU A 68 22.13 3.57 -12.12
CA LEU A 68 23.10 2.77 -12.88
C LEU A 68 23.74 3.55 -14.03
N SER A 69 23.00 4.47 -14.67
CA SER A 69 23.52 5.32 -15.75
C SER A 69 24.68 6.24 -15.31
N ARG A 70 24.87 6.39 -13.98
CA ARG A 70 25.93 7.19 -13.37
C ARG A 70 27.01 6.34 -12.70
N LYS A 71 26.97 5.01 -12.87
CA LYS A 71 28.00 4.08 -12.36
C LYS A 71 29.40 4.53 -12.80
N ASN A 72 30.35 4.47 -11.86
CA ASN A 72 31.77 4.82 -12.03
C ASN A 72 32.08 6.31 -12.32
N ASN A 73 31.10 7.22 -12.22
CA ASN A 73 31.33 8.65 -12.40
C ASN A 73 31.28 9.39 -11.06
N THR A 74 32.30 10.17 -10.75
CA THR A 74 32.24 11.12 -9.64
C THR A 74 31.30 12.27 -10.04
N LEU A 75 30.10 12.32 -9.43
CA LEU A 75 29.14 13.38 -9.71
C LEU A 75 29.50 14.64 -8.92
N LEU A 76 29.47 15.79 -9.60
CA LEU A 76 29.47 17.10 -8.97
C LEU A 76 28.17 17.28 -8.17
N ASP A 77 28.17 18.15 -7.16
CA ASP A 77 26.97 18.39 -6.34
C ASP A 77 25.79 18.94 -7.15
N SER A 78 26.06 19.66 -8.24
CA SER A 78 25.03 20.07 -9.20
C SER A 78 24.39 18.87 -9.92
N GLU A 79 25.18 17.86 -10.29
CA GLU A 79 24.69 16.65 -10.96
C GLU A 79 23.94 15.72 -9.99
N LYS A 80 24.38 15.65 -8.74
CA LYS A 80 23.63 14.96 -7.66
C LYS A 80 22.26 15.59 -7.44
N SER A 81 22.19 16.92 -7.48
CA SER A 81 20.93 17.66 -7.34
C SER A 81 19.98 17.34 -8.49
N ILE A 82 20.47 17.33 -9.73
CA ILE A 82 19.70 16.94 -10.92
C ILE A 82 19.22 15.49 -10.81
N LEU A 83 20.07 14.57 -10.37
CA LEU A 83 19.69 13.17 -10.15
C LEU A 83 18.53 13.04 -9.16
N LEU A 84 18.60 13.75 -8.03
CA LEU A 84 17.50 13.75 -7.06
C LEU A 84 16.21 14.35 -7.60
N GLU A 85 16.29 15.40 -8.42
CA GLU A 85 15.12 15.99 -9.06
C GLU A 85 14.42 14.96 -9.96
N LEU A 86 15.18 14.25 -10.80
CA LEU A 86 14.64 13.18 -11.65
C LEU A 86 14.02 12.04 -10.83
N ILE A 87 14.66 11.63 -9.74
CA ILE A 87 14.13 10.58 -8.86
C ILE A 87 12.84 11.04 -8.16
N ASN A 88 12.77 12.29 -7.72
CA ASN A 88 11.57 12.86 -7.12
C ASN A 88 10.42 13.00 -8.13
N ASP A 89 10.72 13.31 -9.40
CA ASP A 89 9.73 13.33 -10.47
C ASP A 89 9.14 11.94 -10.73
N GLU A 90 9.99 10.90 -10.75
CA GLU A 90 9.52 9.52 -10.85
C GLU A 90 8.69 9.10 -9.64
N HIS A 91 9.08 9.51 -8.42
CA HIS A 91 8.31 9.26 -7.21
C HIS A 91 6.94 9.95 -7.23
N LYS A 92 6.88 11.19 -7.69
CA LYS A 92 5.62 11.93 -7.89
C LYS A 92 4.75 11.28 -8.96
N SER A 93 5.34 10.80 -10.04
CA SER A 93 4.65 10.05 -11.10
C SER A 93 4.06 8.75 -10.54
N PHE A 94 4.84 7.99 -9.75
CA PHE A 94 4.38 6.78 -9.06
C PHE A 94 3.22 7.06 -8.11
N ARG A 95 3.30 8.14 -7.32
CA ARG A 95 2.20 8.59 -6.47
C ARG A 95 0.90 8.77 -7.23
N LEU A 96 0.92 9.65 -8.22
CA LEU A 96 -0.29 10.07 -8.93
C LEU A 96 -0.91 8.94 -9.75
N LYS A 97 -0.05 8.10 -10.36
CA LYS A 97 -0.48 7.06 -11.29
C LYS A 97 -0.75 5.72 -10.62
N PHE A 98 -0.25 5.48 -9.40
CA PHE A 98 -0.37 4.20 -8.73
C PHE A 98 -1.10 4.30 -7.41
N TYR A 99 -0.46 4.85 -6.37
CA TYR A 99 -1.00 4.68 -5.02
C TYR A 99 -2.05 5.73 -4.61
N ASP A 100 -2.14 6.91 -5.25
CA ASP A 100 -3.26 7.83 -5.00
C ASP A 100 -4.61 7.23 -5.43
N LEU A 101 -4.61 6.28 -6.38
CA LEU A 101 -5.81 5.52 -6.79
C LEU A 101 -6.36 4.61 -5.68
N ILE A 102 -5.54 4.27 -4.69
CA ILE A 102 -5.88 3.38 -3.57
C ILE A 102 -6.62 4.14 -2.47
N LEU A 103 -6.35 5.44 -2.33
CA LEU A 103 -6.84 6.27 -1.23
C LEU A 103 -8.37 6.20 -1.04
N PRO A 104 -9.21 6.23 -2.09
CA PRO A 104 -10.67 6.13 -1.95
C PRO A 104 -11.15 4.79 -1.40
N PHE A 105 -10.36 3.72 -1.53
CA PHE A 105 -10.74 2.35 -1.18
C PHE A 105 -10.16 1.93 0.17
N ASN A 106 -8.88 2.27 0.42
CA ASN A 106 -8.20 1.87 1.63
C ASN A 106 -7.05 2.83 2.00
N ALA A 107 -7.34 3.73 2.94
CA ALA A 107 -6.37 4.71 3.45
C ALA A 107 -5.20 4.07 4.21
N GLU A 108 -5.34 2.86 4.74
CA GLU A 108 -4.25 2.16 5.43
C GLU A 108 -3.23 1.63 4.43
N ILE A 109 -3.69 0.96 3.38
CA ILE A 109 -2.84 0.48 2.28
C ILE A 109 -2.12 1.64 1.62
N TYR A 110 -2.85 2.73 1.34
CA TYR A 110 -2.28 3.98 0.84
C TYR A 110 -1.10 4.46 1.69
N ARG A 111 -1.32 4.61 3.01
CA ARG A 111 -0.29 5.12 3.94
C ARG A 111 0.93 4.22 3.99
N ARG A 112 0.73 2.89 3.97
CA ARG A 112 1.84 1.92 4.01
C ARG A 112 2.68 1.96 2.72
N ILE A 113 2.05 2.06 1.56
CA ILE A 113 2.77 2.19 0.28
C ILE A 113 3.51 3.52 0.20
N LYS A 114 2.84 4.61 0.61
CA LYS A 114 3.46 5.94 0.69
C LYS A 114 4.70 5.91 1.58
N SER A 115 4.60 5.37 2.79
CA SER A 115 5.74 5.25 3.71
C SER A 115 6.89 4.49 3.08
N ALA A 116 6.62 3.30 2.51
CA ALA A 116 7.66 2.50 1.87
C ALA A 116 8.35 3.23 0.71
N SER A 117 7.59 3.99 -0.09
CA SER A 117 8.16 4.78 -1.19
C SER A 117 8.96 5.98 -0.67
N ASP A 118 8.48 6.68 0.35
CA ASP A 118 9.14 7.84 0.94
C ASP A 118 10.46 7.41 1.60
N ASP A 119 10.45 6.27 2.31
CA ASP A 119 11.62 5.69 2.96
C ASP A 119 12.70 5.33 1.93
N LEU A 120 12.31 4.77 0.78
CA LEU A 120 13.24 4.50 -0.32
C LEU A 120 13.89 5.79 -0.84
N ILE A 121 13.10 6.82 -1.12
CA ILE A 121 13.63 8.11 -1.64
C ILE A 121 14.53 8.77 -0.61
N ASN A 122 14.18 8.71 0.68
CA ASN A 122 14.99 9.26 1.75
C ASN A 122 16.34 8.52 1.88
N GLU A 123 16.33 7.18 1.83
CA GLU A 123 17.55 6.37 1.84
C GLU A 123 18.45 6.68 0.63
N ILE A 124 17.86 6.79 -0.56
CA ILE A 124 18.60 7.21 -1.76
C ILE A 124 19.18 8.61 -1.56
N THR A 125 18.41 9.55 -1.04
CA THR A 125 18.84 10.94 -0.79
C THR A 125 20.03 11.00 0.16
N ILE A 126 19.94 10.33 1.30
CA ILE A 126 21.03 10.24 2.28
C ILE A 126 22.27 9.65 1.62
N LYS A 127 22.11 8.58 0.83
CA LYS A 127 23.22 7.89 0.18
C LYS A 127 23.84 8.67 -0.99
N VAL A 128 23.05 9.48 -1.70
CA VAL A 128 23.49 10.36 -2.80
C VAL A 128 24.32 11.55 -2.29
N PHE A 129 24.19 11.93 -1.02
CA PHE A 129 24.92 13.05 -0.40
C PHE A 129 25.90 12.67 0.71
N ASP A 130 26.01 11.39 1.07
CA ASP A 130 27.01 10.88 2.00
C ASP A 130 28.45 11.16 1.50
N PRO A 131 29.24 12.01 2.17
CA PRO A 131 30.59 12.36 1.75
C PRO A 131 31.61 11.25 2.12
N SER A 132 31.22 10.26 2.93
CA SER A 132 32.09 9.17 3.37
C SER A 132 32.13 7.99 2.39
N ILE A 133 31.22 7.98 1.41
CA ILE A 133 31.12 6.93 0.41
C ILE A 133 31.76 7.43 -0.89
N ASN A 134 32.73 6.67 -1.40
CA ASN A 134 33.24 6.91 -2.74
C ASN A 134 32.15 6.47 -3.73
N TYR A 135 31.45 7.45 -4.29
CA TYR A 135 30.28 7.25 -5.14
C TYR A 135 30.55 6.22 -6.24
N PHE A 136 29.67 5.22 -6.34
CA PHE A 136 29.66 4.21 -7.41
C PHE A 136 30.80 3.18 -7.43
N ASP A 137 31.40 2.88 -6.28
CA ASP A 137 31.97 1.54 -6.02
C ASP A 137 30.86 0.47 -6.22
N GLU A 138 31.21 -0.72 -6.71
CA GLU A 138 30.30 -1.86 -6.86
C GLU A 138 29.46 -2.12 -5.58
N ASN A 139 30.06 -1.97 -4.41
CA ASN A 139 29.37 -2.11 -3.13
C ASN A 139 28.24 -1.10 -2.91
N TYR A 140 28.40 0.14 -3.38
CA TYR A 140 27.35 1.17 -3.25
C TYR A 140 26.14 0.83 -4.11
N ILE A 141 26.40 0.41 -5.35
CA ILE A 141 25.36 0.03 -6.31
C ILE A 141 24.59 -1.18 -5.79
N ASP A 142 25.29 -2.19 -5.27
CA ASP A 142 24.67 -3.38 -4.68
C ASP A 142 23.79 -3.04 -3.47
N VAL A 143 24.21 -2.06 -2.65
CA VAL A 143 23.42 -1.61 -1.48
C VAL A 143 22.15 -0.90 -1.93
N ILE A 144 22.25 0.02 -2.89
CA ILE A 144 21.08 0.76 -3.38
C ILE A 144 20.13 -0.15 -4.16
N GLU A 145 20.65 -0.99 -5.04
CA GLU A 145 19.85 -1.96 -5.79
C GLU A 145 19.07 -2.87 -4.83
N ARG A 146 19.73 -3.36 -3.78
CA ARG A 146 19.07 -4.15 -2.73
C ARG A 146 17.96 -3.37 -2.03
N LYS A 147 18.15 -2.08 -1.75
CA LYS A 147 17.11 -1.24 -1.14
C LYS A 147 15.91 -1.03 -2.06
N ILE A 148 16.15 -0.79 -3.35
CA ILE A 148 15.11 -0.70 -4.38
C ILE A 148 14.31 -2.00 -4.43
N LEU A 149 15.00 -3.15 -4.49
CA LEU A 149 14.38 -4.47 -4.51
C LEU A 149 13.58 -4.75 -3.23
N GLN A 150 14.12 -4.41 -2.06
CA GLN A 150 13.42 -4.54 -0.78
C GLN A 150 12.14 -3.71 -0.74
N SER A 151 12.21 -2.43 -1.12
CA SER A 151 11.02 -1.56 -1.20
C SER A 151 9.97 -2.12 -2.16
N ARG A 152 10.40 -2.58 -3.34
CA ARG A 152 9.52 -3.24 -4.32
C ARG A 152 8.79 -4.43 -3.71
N THR A 153 9.53 -5.30 -3.03
CA THR A 153 8.96 -6.48 -2.36
C THR A 153 8.03 -6.09 -1.22
N GLU A 154 8.35 -5.07 -0.42
CA GLU A 154 7.48 -4.61 0.67
C GLU A 154 6.17 -4.05 0.14
N VAL A 155 6.20 -3.24 -0.92
CA VAL A 155 4.97 -2.75 -1.58
C VAL A 155 4.14 -3.90 -2.15
N LEU A 156 4.77 -4.90 -2.78
CA LEU A 156 4.05 -6.11 -3.23
C LEU A 156 3.42 -6.88 -2.07
N LYS A 157 4.12 -7.03 -0.94
CA LYS A 157 3.55 -7.66 0.26
C LYS A 157 2.37 -6.89 0.80
N ILE A 158 2.41 -5.55 0.77
CA ILE A 158 1.27 -4.71 1.17
C ILE A 158 0.06 -4.98 0.27
N ILE A 159 0.28 -5.12 -1.04
CA ILE A 159 -0.78 -5.37 -2.03
C ILE A 159 -1.33 -6.81 -1.99
N LEU A 160 -0.47 -7.80 -1.76
CA LEU A 160 -0.88 -9.21 -1.76
C LEU A 160 -1.47 -9.67 -0.43
N LYS A 161 -1.21 -8.95 0.67
CA LYS A 161 -1.83 -9.20 1.98
C LYS A 161 -3.18 -8.49 2.15
N ILE A 162 -3.80 -8.05 1.05
CA ILE A 162 -5.15 -7.46 1.01
C ILE A 162 -6.23 -8.54 0.98
#